data_AF-A0A417QVL7-F1
#
_entry.id   AF-A0A417QVL7-F1
#
_cell.length_a   1.000
_cell.length_b   1.000
_cell.length_c   1.000
_cell.angle_alpha   90.00
_cell.angle_beta   90.00
_cell.angle_gamma   90.00
#
_symmetry.space_group_name_H-M   'P 1'
#
loop_
_entity.id
_entity.type
_entity.pdbx_description
1 polymer ?
#
loop_
_entity_poly.entity_id
_entity_poly.type
_entity_poly.pdbx_seq_one_letter_code
_entity_poly.pdbx_strand_id
1 'polypeptide(L)'
;MNLTYRYSAIQFTHWASSSGAAAFATTYLLNKGVPSGMVGFLLALAGLCSCLSQPVLASLADRAEKFVLTKMLLIMSVLCSVCILLQLLPGISIMLMAVLYMVSIWSSDAMVSLLNAISVAYNNAGYFVDYGAARGIGAVASAVSSLIIGWAVTVVM
;
A
#
# COMPACT_ATOMS: atom_id res chain seq x y z
N MET A 1 18.44 -16.41 -11.33
CA MET A 1 17.98 -15.71 -10.11
C MET A 1 16.59 -16.23 -9.77
N ASN A 2 16.37 -16.80 -8.58
CA ASN A 2 15.10 -17.45 -8.23
C ASN A 2 13.96 -16.40 -8.24
N LEU A 3 12.87 -16.72 -8.94
CA LEU A 3 11.73 -15.82 -9.12
C LEU A 3 11.01 -15.52 -7.81
N THR A 4 11.03 -16.47 -6.88
CA THR A 4 10.55 -16.31 -5.51
C THR A 4 11.28 -15.18 -4.78
N TYR A 5 12.60 -15.02 -4.95
CA TYR A 5 13.32 -13.90 -4.33
C TYR A 5 12.90 -12.55 -4.91
N ARG A 6 12.71 -12.47 -6.23
CA ARG A 6 12.24 -11.23 -6.87
C ARG A 6 10.84 -10.87 -6.40
N TYR A 7 9.95 -11.86 -6.33
CA TYR A 7 8.59 -11.66 -5.83
C TYR A 7 8.57 -11.29 -4.34
N SER A 8 9.41 -11.95 -3.52
CA SER A 8 9.58 -11.63 -2.10
C SER A 8 10.10 -10.21 -1.88
N ALA A 9 11.01 -9.73 -2.74
CA ALA A 9 11.49 -8.36 -2.68
C ALA A 9 10.39 -7.34 -2.96
N ILE A 10 9.50 -7.60 -3.93
CA ILE A 10 8.34 -6.75 -4.22
C ILE A 10 7.36 -6.76 -3.03
N GLN A 11 7.09 -7.92 -2.44
CA GLN A 11 6.25 -8.02 -1.24
C GLN A 11 6.88 -7.24 -0.08
N PHE A 12 8.19 -7.42 0.15
CA PHE A 12 8.91 -6.70 1.20
C PHE A 12 8.78 -5.18 1.03
N THR A 13 9.09 -4.64 -0.16
CA THR A 13 9.09 -3.20 -0.38
C THR A 13 7.69 -2.60 -0.23
N HIS A 14 6.67 -3.26 -0.76
CA HIS A 14 5.30 -2.81 -0.60
C HIS A 14 4.88 -2.79 0.87
N TRP A 15 5.00 -3.92 1.58
CA TRP A 15 4.56 -4.04 2.97
C TRP A 15 5.40 -3.21 3.93
N ALA A 16 6.71 -3.05 3.69
CA ALA A 16 7.53 -2.13 4.47
C ALA A 16 7.04 -0.68 4.31
N SER A 17 6.69 -0.25 3.10
CA SER A 17 6.24 1.13 2.85
C SER A 17 4.83 1.42 3.37
N SER A 18 3.90 0.46 3.24
CA SER A 18 2.48 0.70 3.52
C SER A 18 2.08 0.49 4.98
N SER A 19 2.66 -0.52 5.64
CA SER A 19 2.29 -0.90 7.01
C SER A 19 2.45 0.23 8.01
N GLY A 20 3.54 0.99 7.88
CA GLY A 20 3.81 2.18 8.67
C GLY A 20 2.74 3.26 8.52
N ALA A 21 2.46 3.64 7.28
CA ALA A 21 1.47 4.65 6.97
C ALA A 21 0.07 4.23 7.46
N ALA A 22 -0.31 2.96 7.32
CA ALA A 22 -1.58 2.46 7.81
C ALA A 22 -1.65 2.42 9.35
N ALA A 23 -0.63 1.88 10.02
CA ALA A 23 -0.62 1.71 11.47
C ALA A 23 -0.66 3.04 12.24
N PHE A 24 -0.03 4.08 11.70
CA PHE A 24 0.06 5.41 12.33
C PHE A 24 -0.88 6.45 11.71
N ALA A 25 -1.75 6.04 10.79
CA ALA A 25 -2.66 6.95 10.06
C ALA A 25 -3.46 7.86 11.00
N THR A 26 -4.12 7.27 12.00
CA THR A 26 -4.94 8.00 12.96
C THR A 26 -4.11 8.99 13.76
N THR A 27 -2.98 8.53 14.31
CA THR A 27 -2.06 9.37 15.10
C THR A 27 -1.54 10.55 14.30
N TYR A 28 -1.12 10.30 13.06
CA TYR A 28 -0.63 11.33 12.14
C TYR A 28 -1.69 12.40 11.85
N LEU A 29 -2.89 11.99 11.44
CA LEU A 29 -3.96 12.92 11.06
C LEU A 29 -4.48 13.74 12.26
N LEU A 30 -4.60 13.11 13.44
CA LEU A 30 -4.96 13.82 14.67
C LEU A 30 -3.90 14.86 15.06
N ASN A 31 -2.62 14.50 14.99
CA ASN A 31 -1.51 15.41 15.28
C ASN A 31 -1.51 16.63 14.32
N LYS A 32 -1.94 16.45 13.07
CA LYS A 32 -2.10 17.53 12.09
C LYS A 32 -3.37 18.38 12.29
N GLY A 33 -4.19 18.09 13.30
CA GLY A 33 -5.38 18.85 13.65
C GLY A 33 -6.65 18.44 12.89
N VAL A 34 -6.67 17.27 12.24
CA VAL A 34 -7.90 16.73 11.64
C VAL A 34 -8.84 16.26 12.77
N PRO A 35 -10.14 16.64 12.76
CA PRO A 35 -11.10 16.19 13.76
C PRO A 35 -11.23 14.65 13.77
N SER A 36 -11.30 14.05 14.95
CA SER A 36 -11.34 12.58 15.12
C SER A 36 -12.46 11.88 14.36
N GLY A 37 -13.67 12.44 14.35
CA GLY A 37 -14.79 11.90 13.56
C GLY A 37 -14.51 11.90 12.05
N MET A 38 -13.78 12.91 11.56
CA MET A 38 -13.39 13.00 10.15
C MET A 38 -12.27 12.01 9.80
N VAL A 39 -11.30 11.80 10.69
CA VAL A 39 -10.27 10.77 10.54
C VAL A 39 -10.92 9.40 10.39
N GLY A 40 -11.83 9.04 11.31
CA GLY A 40 -12.55 7.77 11.26
C GLY A 40 -13.36 7.60 9.96
N PHE A 41 -14.08 8.63 9.55
CA PHE A 41 -14.84 8.63 8.31
C PHE A 41 -13.95 8.41 7.08
N LEU A 42 -12.82 9.13 6.96
CA LEU A 42 -11.92 9.03 5.82
C LEU A 42 -11.23 7.65 5.75
N LEU A 43 -10.79 7.10 6.88
CA LEU A 43 -10.19 5.76 6.90
C LEU A 43 -11.20 4.66 6.56
N ALA A 44 -12.45 4.79 7.04
CA ALA A 44 -13.52 3.89 6.64
C ALA A 44 -13.81 3.98 5.13
N LEU A 45 -13.80 5.19 4.57
CA LEU A 45 -13.98 5.40 3.14
C LEU A 45 -12.83 4.79 2.32
N ALA A 46 -11.57 4.96 2.75
CA ALA A 46 -10.43 4.29 2.12
C ALA A 46 -10.62 2.77 2.13
N GLY A 47 -10.97 2.18 3.27
CA GLY A 47 -11.21 0.74 3.37
C GLY A 47 -12.35 0.25 2.46
N LEU A 48 -13.44 1.01 2.37
CA LEU A 48 -14.55 0.70 1.47
C LEU A 48 -14.13 0.79 0.00
N CYS A 49 -13.42 1.85 -0.40
CA CYS A 49 -12.87 1.99 -1.74
C CYS A 49 -11.89 0.86 -2.07
N SER A 50 -11.06 0.44 -1.12
CA SER A 50 -10.13 -0.69 -1.28
C SER A 50 -10.89 -1.98 -1.52
N CYS A 51 -11.87 -2.28 -0.67
CA CYS A 51 -12.72 -3.46 -0.78
C CYS A 51 -13.42 -3.56 -2.14
N LEU A 52 -13.93 -2.44 -2.67
CA LEU A 52 -14.60 -2.40 -3.97
C LEU A 52 -13.63 -2.46 -5.16
N SER A 53 -12.45 -1.86 -5.04
CA SER A 53 -11.46 -1.80 -6.13
C SER A 53 -10.66 -3.09 -6.30
N GLN A 54 -10.38 -3.81 -5.21
CA GLN A 54 -9.64 -5.08 -5.24
C GLN A 54 -10.22 -6.13 -6.21
N PRO A 55 -11.54 -6.46 -6.22
CA PRO A 55 -12.08 -7.43 -7.17
C PRO A 55 -12.05 -6.94 -8.62
N VAL A 56 -12.23 -5.63 -8.85
CA VAL A 56 -12.11 -5.04 -10.19
C VAL A 56 -10.68 -5.15 -10.70
N LEU A 57 -9.71 -4.78 -9.87
CA LEU A 57 -8.28 -4.87 -10.20
C LEU A 57 -7.82 -6.31 -10.40
N ALA A 58 -8.31 -7.25 -9.58
CA ALA A 58 -8.04 -8.68 -9.76
C ALA A 58 -8.60 -9.20 -11.10
N SER A 59 -9.86 -8.90 -11.42
CA SER A 59 -10.48 -9.29 -12.69
C SER A 59 -9.76 -8.71 -13.91
N LEU A 60 -9.31 -7.46 -13.83
CA LEU A 60 -8.49 -6.85 -14.86
C LEU A 60 -7.12 -7.53 -14.98
N ALA A 61 -6.49 -7.86 -13.85
CA ALA A 61 -5.19 -8.53 -13.81
C ALA A 61 -5.24 -9.93 -14.41
N ASP A 62 -6.32 -10.69 -14.18
CA ASP A 62 -6.49 -12.05 -14.71
C ASP A 62 -6.60 -12.08 -16.24
N ARG A 63 -7.12 -11.00 -16.84
CA ARG A 63 -7.28 -10.85 -18.30
C ARG A 63 -6.11 -10.13 -18.96
N ALA A 64 -5.25 -9.52 -18.15
CA ALA A 64 -4.18 -8.66 -18.62
C ALA A 64 -2.95 -9.46 -19.00
N GLU A 65 -2.28 -9.05 -20.08
CA GLU A 65 -0.91 -9.47 -20.31
C GLU A 65 0.00 -8.95 -19.19
N LYS A 66 1.10 -9.68 -18.92
CA LYS A 66 2.07 -9.35 -17.86
C LYS A 66 2.56 -7.90 -17.90
N PHE A 67 2.71 -7.32 -19.10
CA PHE A 67 3.11 -5.93 -19.29
C PHE A 67 2.06 -4.94 -18.77
N VAL A 68 0.77 -5.24 -18.98
CA VAL A 68 -0.35 -4.43 -18.51
C VAL A 68 -0.45 -4.50 -16.98
N LEU A 69 -0.27 -5.68 -16.38
CA LEU A 69 -0.24 -5.84 -14.92
C LEU A 69 0.86 -4.97 -14.27
N THR A 70 2.05 -4.98 -14.85
CA THR A 70 3.19 -4.17 -14.36
C THR A 70 2.88 -2.67 -14.47
N LYS A 71 2.21 -2.23 -15.54
CA LYS A 71 1.76 -0.83 -15.67
C LYS A 71 0.73 -0.44 -14.61
N MET A 72 -0.25 -1.30 -14.33
CA MET A 72 -1.26 -1.03 -13.30
C MET A 72 -0.61 -0.86 -11.92
N LEU A 73 0.34 -1.72 -11.57
CA LEU A 73 1.14 -1.61 -10.34
C LEU A 73 1.91 -0.29 -10.28
N LEU A 74 2.58 0.09 -11.37
CA LEU A 74 3.31 1.36 -11.44
C LEU A 74 2.39 2.56 -11.28
N ILE A 75 1.22 2.57 -11.92
CA ILE A 75 0.25 3.66 -11.80
C ILE A 75 -0.21 3.80 -10.34
N MET A 76 -0.58 2.71 -9.68
CA MET A 76 -0.99 2.72 -8.27
C MET A 76 0.15 3.16 -7.35
N SER A 77 1.37 2.70 -7.61
CA SER A 77 2.57 3.09 -6.84
C SER A 77 2.90 4.58 -6.99
N VAL A 78 2.81 5.11 -8.21
CA VAL A 78 3.02 6.54 -8.50
C VAL A 78 1.94 7.38 -7.84
N LEU A 79 0.66 6.96 -7.95
CA LEU A 79 -0.45 7.64 -7.28
C LEU A 79 -0.22 7.73 -5.77
N CYS A 80 0.09 6.61 -5.12
CA CYS A 80 0.39 6.55 -3.70
C CYS A 80 1.57 7.47 -3.34
N SER A 81 2.68 7.38 -4.08
CA SER A 81 3.88 8.18 -3.84
C SER A 81 3.62 9.69 -4.01
N VAL A 82 2.90 10.09 -5.05
CA VAL A 82 2.53 11.50 -5.28
C VAL A 82 1.66 12.01 -4.14
N CYS A 83 0.64 11.25 -3.72
CA CYS A 83 -0.22 11.63 -2.61
C CYS A 83 0.57 11.82 -1.29
N ILE A 84 1.58 10.98 -1.02
CA ILE A 84 2.46 11.13 0.14
C ILE A 84 3.40 12.34 -0.03
N LEU A 85 4.01 12.53 -1.19
CA LEU A 85 4.92 13.65 -1.44
C LEU A 85 4.23 15.00 -1.35
N LEU A 86 2.98 15.10 -1.79
CA LEU A 86 2.18 16.32 -1.69
C LEU A 86 1.91 16.73 -0.23
N GLN A 87 2.03 15.81 0.74
CA GLN A 87 1.96 16.15 2.17
C GLN A 87 3.11 17.04 2.65
N LEU A 88 4.22 17.08 1.91
CA LEU A 88 5.40 17.86 2.25
C LEU A 88 5.27 19.33 1.81
N LEU A 89 4.24 19.69 1.05
CA LEU A 89 4.04 21.05 0.58
C LEU A 89 3.60 21.98 1.72
N PRO A 90 4.29 23.12 1.94
CA PRO A 90 3.89 24.09 2.94
C PRO A 90 2.56 24.76 2.54
N GLY A 91 1.68 25.00 3.51
CA GLY A 91 0.42 25.73 3.30
C GLY A 91 -0.72 24.91 2.70
N ILE A 92 -0.57 23.58 2.56
CA ILE A 92 -1.68 22.71 2.17
C ILE A 92 -2.80 22.74 3.23
N SER A 93 -4.05 22.78 2.80
CA SER A 93 -5.18 22.78 3.74
C SER A 93 -5.28 21.42 4.46
N ILE A 94 -5.69 21.45 5.73
CA ILE A 94 -5.85 20.24 6.57
C ILE A 94 -6.79 19.22 5.88
N MET A 95 -7.85 19.70 5.24
CA MET A 95 -8.79 18.83 4.53
C MET A 95 -8.16 18.17 3.30
N LEU A 96 -7.42 18.92 2.49
CA LEU A 96 -6.75 18.36 1.31
C LEU A 96 -5.67 17.35 1.73
N MET A 97 -4.90 17.66 2.77
CA MET A 97 -3.94 16.74 3.40
C MET A 97 -4.60 15.42 3.79
N ALA A 98 -5.74 15.47 4.49
CA ALA A 98 -6.46 14.29 4.95
C ALA A 98 -7.00 13.45 3.78
N VAL A 99 -7.54 14.10 2.74
CA VAL A 99 -8.00 13.41 1.52
C VAL A 99 -6.84 12.76 0.76
N LEU A 100 -5.71 13.45 0.60
CA LEU A 100 -4.52 12.87 -0.03
C LEU A 100 -3.99 11.66 0.75
N TYR A 101 -4.02 11.72 2.08
CA TYR A 101 -3.62 10.61 2.93
C TYR A 101 -4.55 9.41 2.74
N MET A 102 -5.87 9.66 2.72
CA MET A 102 -6.89 8.64 2.44
C MET A 102 -6.65 7.96 1.08
N VAL A 103 -6.40 8.74 0.02
CA VAL A 103 -6.11 8.21 -1.32
C VAL A 103 -4.82 7.38 -1.33
N SER A 104 -3.80 7.77 -0.56
CA SER A 104 -2.56 7.00 -0.44
C SER A 104 -2.78 5.62 0.22
N ILE A 105 -3.59 5.56 1.28
CA ILE A 105 -3.96 4.30 1.94
C ILE A 105 -4.79 3.42 1.01
N TRP A 106 -5.82 3.99 0.38
CA TRP A 106 -6.66 3.28 -0.58
C TRP A 106 -5.85 2.69 -1.73
N SER A 107 -5.02 3.50 -2.40
CA SER A 107 -4.24 3.04 -3.55
C SER A 107 -3.22 1.96 -3.17
N SER A 108 -2.62 2.05 -1.99
CA SER A 108 -1.75 1.00 -1.44
C SER A 108 -2.51 -0.31 -1.22
N ASP A 109 -3.66 -0.27 -0.54
CA ASP A 109 -4.44 -1.47 -0.21
C ASP A 109 -5.07 -2.12 -1.45
N ALA A 110 -5.52 -1.30 -2.42
CA ALA A 110 -6.05 -1.78 -3.68
C ALA A 110 -4.99 -2.55 -4.49
N MET A 111 -3.74 -2.08 -4.43
CA MET A 111 -2.60 -2.67 -5.15
C MET A 111 -2.25 -4.09 -4.70
N VAL A 112 -2.64 -4.52 -3.49
CA VAL A 112 -2.40 -5.88 -2.97
C VAL A 112 -2.97 -6.95 -3.92
N SER A 113 -4.13 -6.69 -4.53
CA SER A 113 -4.74 -7.59 -5.52
C SER A 113 -3.81 -7.82 -6.73
N LEU A 114 -3.20 -6.75 -7.24
CA LEU A 114 -2.26 -6.78 -8.36
C LEU A 114 -0.96 -7.49 -7.97
N LEU A 115 -0.47 -7.29 -6.74
CA LEU A 115 0.70 -8.01 -6.23
C LEU A 115 0.47 -9.52 -6.16
N ASN A 116 -0.73 -9.96 -5.77
CA ASN A 116 -1.07 -11.37 -5.73
C ASN A 116 -1.19 -11.94 -7.16
N ALA A 117 -1.76 -11.17 -8.09
CA ALA A 117 -1.86 -11.55 -9.49
C ALA A 117 -0.50 -11.79 -10.17
N ILE A 118 0.59 -11.15 -9.71
CA ILE A 118 1.95 -11.44 -10.22
C ILE A 118 2.32 -12.91 -9.99
N SER A 119 2.04 -13.44 -8.80
CA SER A 119 2.35 -14.84 -8.47
C SER A 119 1.54 -15.80 -9.36
N VAL A 120 0.27 -15.48 -9.58
CA VAL A 120 -0.62 -16.24 -10.48
C VAL A 120 -0.11 -16.18 -11.92
N ALA A 121 0.24 -15.00 -12.41
CA ALA A 121 0.77 -14.81 -13.76
C ALA A 121 2.07 -15.58 -14.00
N TYR A 122 2.97 -15.63 -13.00
CA TYR A 122 4.19 -16.42 -13.09
C TYR A 122 3.93 -17.93 -13.11
N ASN A 123 3.07 -18.41 -12.22
CA ASN A 123 2.68 -19.83 -12.19
C ASN A 123 2.00 -20.25 -13.50
N ASN A 124 1.10 -19.42 -14.06
CA ASN A 124 0.44 -19.66 -15.34
C ASN A 124 1.42 -19.69 -16.52
N ALA A 125 2.52 -18.93 -16.44
CA ALA A 125 3.59 -18.94 -17.43
C ALA A 125 4.60 -20.11 -17.24
N GLY A 126 4.31 -21.05 -16.33
CA GLY A 126 5.15 -22.22 -16.05
C GLY A 126 6.33 -21.96 -15.11
N TYR A 127 6.40 -20.77 -14.49
CA TYR A 127 7.45 -20.46 -13.52
C TYR A 127 6.94 -20.64 -12.09
N PHE A 128 7.66 -21.43 -11.30
CA PHE A 128 7.33 -21.61 -9.89
C PHE A 128 7.65 -20.35 -9.06
N VAL A 129 6.66 -19.90 -8.28
CA VAL A 129 6.81 -18.87 -7.24
C VAL A 129 6.20 -19.39 -5.95
N ASP A 130 7.00 -19.42 -4.88
CA ASP A 130 6.49 -19.70 -3.54
C ASP A 130 5.80 -18.45 -2.96
N TYR A 131 4.48 -18.39 -3.14
CA TYR A 131 3.64 -17.31 -2.63
C TYR A 131 3.67 -17.24 -1.10
N GLY A 132 3.69 -18.38 -0.42
CA GLY A 132 3.66 -18.45 1.05
C GLY A 132 4.92 -17.84 1.66
N ALA A 133 6.09 -18.24 1.16
CA ALA A 133 7.37 -17.67 1.58
C ALA A 133 7.42 -16.16 1.31
N ALA A 134 7.04 -15.72 0.11
CA ALA A 134 7.04 -14.30 -0.24
C ALA A 134 6.08 -13.46 0.61
N ARG A 135 4.88 -13.99 0.91
CA ARG A 135 3.91 -13.33 1.78
C ARG A 135 4.42 -13.25 3.22
N GLY A 136 5.11 -14.29 3.69
CA GLY A 136 5.79 -14.32 4.99
C GLY A 136 6.85 -13.23 5.09
N ILE A 137 7.68 -13.02 4.07
CA ILE A 137 8.62 -11.89 4.00
C ILE A 137 7.88 -10.55 4.07
N GLY A 138 6.73 -10.40 3.40
CA GLY A 138 5.88 -9.22 3.54
C GLY A 138 5.40 -8.98 4.98
N ALA A 139 5.04 -10.03 5.72
CA ALA A 139 4.65 -9.91 7.13
C ALA A 139 5.82 -9.46 8.03
N VAL A 140 7.01 -10.01 7.80
CA VAL A 140 8.25 -9.57 8.47
C VAL A 140 8.52 -8.09 8.16
N ALA A 141 8.37 -7.68 6.90
CA ALA A 141 8.54 -6.30 6.47
C ALA A 141 7.58 -5.36 7.21
N SER A 142 6.31 -5.74 7.35
CA SER A 142 5.34 -4.98 8.13
C SER A 142 5.76 -4.85 9.60
N ALA A 143 6.14 -5.95 10.24
CA ALA A 143 6.54 -5.94 11.65
C ALA A 143 7.74 -5.03 11.90
N VAL A 144 8.78 -5.14 11.06
CA VAL A 144 9.99 -4.33 11.16
C VAL A 144 9.68 -2.85 10.90
N SER A 145 8.92 -2.54 9.85
CA SER A 145 8.57 -1.15 9.52
C SER A 145 7.74 -0.48 10.63
N SER A 146 6.68 -1.14 11.10
CA SER A 146 5.86 -0.61 12.19
C SER A 146 6.65 -0.43 13.49
N LEU A 147 7.61 -1.33 13.79
CA LEU A 147 8.50 -1.19 14.95
C LEU A 147 9.42 0.03 14.82
N ILE A 148 10.07 0.21 13.67
CA ILE A 148 10.98 1.33 13.41
C ILE A 148 10.24 2.66 13.50
N ILE A 149 9.08 2.77 12.83
CA ILE A 149 8.29 4.00 12.86
C ILE A 149 7.74 4.25 14.26
N GLY A 150 7.24 3.23 14.94
CA GLY A 150 6.78 3.35 16.32
C GLY A 150 7.87 3.88 17.26
N TRP A 151 9.06 3.32 17.18
CA TRP A 151 10.21 3.80 17.94
C TRP A 151 10.57 5.26 17.59
N ALA A 152 10.62 5.60 16.29
CA ALA A 152 10.92 6.97 15.85
C ALA A 152 9.87 7.97 16.35
N VAL A 153 8.59 7.61 16.31
CA VAL A 153 7.47 8.43 16.81
C VAL A 153 7.58 8.62 18.33
N THR A 154 7.96 7.59 19.09
CA THR A 154 8.14 7.69 20.55
C THR A 154 9.38 8.51 20.95
N VAL A 155 10.44 8.54 20.14
CA VAL A 155 11.66 9.31 20.46
C VAL A 155 11.54 10.78 20.08
N VAL A 156 10.73 11.10 19.06
CA VAL A 156 10.60 12.47 18.52
C VAL A 156 9.47 13.28 19.17
N MET A 157 8.43 12.63 19.71
CA MET A 157 7.32 13.28 20.44
C MET A 157 7.52 13.21 21.95
#